data_AF-A0A7V9B107-F1
#
_entry.id   AF-A0A7V9B107-F1
#
_cell.length_a   1.000
_cell.length_b   1.000
_cell.length_c   1.000
_cell.angle_alpha   90.00
_cell.angle_beta   90.00
_cell.angle_gamma   90.00
#
_symmetry.space_group_name_H-M   'P 1'
#
loop_
_entity.id
_entity.type
_entity.pdbx_description
1 polymer ?
#
loop_
_entity_poly.entity_id
_entity_poly.type
_entity_poly.pdbx_seq_one_letter_code
_entity_poly.pdbx_strand_id
1 'polypeptide(L)'
;MTRDTATAHQRVPQSAPQTEQRVGTHDEAADQVDRWLAIAPDGQVTVFSGKVELGTGIATALAQIVAAELRVPLERIDVVMGDTVRTPDQGYTAGSKTIQLAGPILGRAAAAARAVLTERAATRFGVPVERLVSGDGAVHPQGSEERAITYGELIGEGFGRAFDPDGPVPPAVEGAVSVVGQSAPRVDLLGKLTGDASFVHDLRLSGMLHGRVVRPWRRTPAGIGATVASVDESPVTGLRGLV
;
A
#
# COMPACT_ATOMS: atom_id res chain seq x y z
N MET A 1 5.05 -72.20 31.09
CA MET A 1 3.83 -71.73 30.41
C MET A 1 3.34 -70.52 31.19
N THR A 2 3.94 -69.36 30.91
CA THR A 2 3.71 -68.10 31.61
C THR A 2 4.01 -67.01 30.59
N ARG A 3 2.98 -66.28 30.14
CA ARG A 3 3.16 -65.11 29.29
C ARG A 3 2.91 -63.87 30.14
N ASP A 4 3.99 -63.12 30.24
CA ASP A 4 4.15 -61.82 30.86
C ASP A 4 3.56 -60.70 29.99
N THR A 5 3.15 -59.65 30.66
CA THR A 5 2.57 -58.41 30.13
C THR A 5 3.56 -57.54 29.35
N ALA A 6 3.11 -56.89 28.27
CA ALA A 6 3.73 -55.66 27.75
C ALA A 6 2.70 -54.79 27.01
N THR A 7 2.39 -53.64 27.61
CA THR A 7 1.57 -52.55 27.06
C THR A 7 2.33 -51.82 25.96
N ALA A 8 1.80 -51.79 24.73
CA ALA A 8 2.34 -50.97 23.65
C ALA A 8 1.60 -49.63 23.58
N HIS A 9 2.24 -48.56 24.08
CA HIS A 9 1.83 -47.19 23.80
C HIS A 9 2.21 -46.82 22.36
N GLN A 10 1.23 -46.77 21.46
CA GLN A 10 1.42 -46.26 20.12
C GLN A 10 1.51 -44.72 20.18
N ARG A 11 2.70 -44.17 19.95
CA ARG A 11 2.94 -42.73 19.91
C ARG A 11 2.24 -42.14 18.68
N VAL A 12 1.37 -41.16 18.91
CA VAL A 12 0.84 -40.27 17.86
C VAL A 12 2.04 -39.51 17.26
N PRO A 13 2.20 -39.45 15.93
CA PRO A 13 3.28 -38.67 15.34
C PRO A 13 3.04 -37.19 15.69
N GLN A 14 4.02 -36.58 16.37
CA GLN A 14 4.05 -35.13 16.55
C GLN A 14 4.15 -34.50 15.16
N SER A 15 3.13 -33.74 14.78
CA SER A 15 3.16 -32.88 13.60
C SER A 15 4.37 -31.96 13.70
N ALA A 16 5.24 -32.01 12.69
CA ALA A 16 6.36 -31.09 12.55
C ALA A 16 5.87 -29.64 12.70
N PRO A 17 6.67 -28.74 13.28
CA PRO A 17 6.32 -27.32 13.31
C PRO A 17 6.08 -26.89 11.87
N GLN A 18 4.84 -26.53 11.55
CA GLN A 18 4.55 -25.91 10.28
C GLN A 18 5.31 -24.60 10.28
N THR A 19 6.39 -24.56 9.51
CA THR A 19 7.02 -23.31 9.11
C THR A 19 5.88 -22.45 8.60
N GLU A 20 5.60 -21.34 9.28
CA GLU A 20 4.82 -20.26 8.69
C GLU A 20 5.54 -19.91 7.40
N GLN A 21 5.10 -20.49 6.30
CA GLN A 21 5.37 -19.97 4.98
C GLN A 21 4.70 -18.60 5.02
N ARG A 22 5.50 -17.57 5.35
CA ARG A 22 5.24 -16.22 4.87
C ARG A 22 4.99 -16.43 3.38
N VAL A 23 3.74 -16.30 2.96
CA VAL A 23 3.41 -16.13 1.55
C VAL A 23 4.02 -14.78 1.21
N GLY A 24 5.32 -14.79 0.93
CA GLY A 24 6.03 -13.69 0.36
C GLY A 24 5.53 -13.61 -1.05
N THR A 25 4.54 -12.76 -1.27
CA THR A 25 4.31 -12.18 -2.58
C THR A 25 5.49 -11.26 -2.83
N HIS A 26 6.62 -11.86 -3.23
CA HIS A 26 7.72 -11.08 -3.81
C HIS A 26 7.18 -10.56 -5.13
N ASP A 27 6.57 -9.37 -5.08
CA ASP A 27 6.38 -8.54 -6.25
C ASP A 27 7.79 -8.31 -6.81
N GLU A 28 8.10 -8.96 -7.94
CA GLU A 28 9.46 -9.06 -8.49
C GLU A 28 10.09 -7.69 -8.81
N ALA A 29 9.30 -6.60 -8.74
CA ALA A 29 9.74 -5.22 -8.92
C ALA A 29 9.50 -4.33 -7.68
N ALA A 30 9.32 -4.90 -6.48
CA ALA A 30 9.10 -4.12 -5.25
C ALA A 30 10.27 -3.18 -4.91
N ASP A 31 11.45 -3.43 -5.46
CA ASP A 31 12.65 -2.59 -5.31
C ASP A 31 12.76 -1.49 -6.37
N GLN A 32 11.85 -1.40 -7.35
CA GLN A 32 11.88 -0.35 -8.37
C GLN A 32 11.03 0.85 -7.95
N VAL A 33 11.56 2.07 -8.06
CA VAL A 33 10.82 3.30 -7.74
C VAL A 33 9.53 3.41 -8.56
N ASP A 34 9.60 3.09 -9.85
CA ASP A 34 8.47 3.13 -10.79
C ASP A 34 7.29 2.22 -10.40
N ARG A 35 7.53 1.25 -9.51
CA ARG A 35 6.49 0.37 -8.97
C ARG A 35 5.59 1.08 -7.95
N TRP A 36 6.11 2.12 -7.31
CA TRP A 36 5.51 2.81 -6.16
C TRP A 36 5.00 4.19 -6.47
N LEU A 37 5.60 4.88 -7.45
CA LEU A 37 5.12 6.18 -7.88
C LEU A 37 5.51 6.50 -9.33
N ALA A 38 4.75 7.39 -9.94
CA ALA A 38 4.99 7.95 -11.28
C ALA A 38 4.78 9.47 -11.24
N ILE A 39 5.44 10.19 -12.16
CA ILE A 39 5.26 11.64 -12.35
C ILE A 39 4.89 11.88 -13.80
N ALA A 40 3.79 12.58 -14.04
CA ALA A 40 3.35 12.99 -15.36
C ALA A 40 4.14 14.22 -15.86
N PRO A 41 4.15 14.50 -17.18
CA PRO A 41 4.86 15.66 -17.73
C PRO A 41 4.41 17.02 -17.18
N ASP A 42 3.18 17.12 -16.66
CA ASP A 42 2.64 18.31 -16.01
C ASP A 42 3.02 18.42 -14.51
N GLY A 43 3.74 17.44 -13.98
CA GLY A 43 4.17 17.38 -12.58
C GLY A 43 3.18 16.72 -11.63
N GLN A 44 2.06 16.16 -12.11
CA GLN A 44 1.16 15.38 -11.27
C GLN A 44 1.85 14.07 -10.83
N VAL A 45 1.79 13.76 -9.54
CA VAL A 45 2.38 12.57 -8.94
C VAL A 45 1.29 11.55 -8.68
N THR A 46 1.45 10.33 -9.19
CA THR A 46 0.61 9.19 -8.83
C THR A 46 1.38 8.26 -7.91
N VAL A 47 0.82 7.95 -6.75
CA VAL A 47 1.38 7.01 -5.77
C VAL A 47 0.57 5.72 -5.79
N PHE A 48 1.24 4.57 -5.81
CA PHE A 48 0.62 3.26 -5.85
C PHE A 48 0.78 2.56 -4.50
N SER A 49 -0.33 2.17 -3.89
CA SER A 49 -0.36 1.47 -2.60
C SER A 49 -1.28 0.27 -2.65
N GLY A 50 -0.76 -0.88 -2.23
CA GLY A 50 -1.55 -2.10 -2.02
C GLY A 50 -2.49 -2.00 -0.82
N LYS A 51 -2.23 -1.05 0.10
CA LYS A 51 -3.14 -0.77 1.21
C LYS A 51 -4.40 -0.11 0.70
N VAL A 52 -5.51 -0.44 1.35
CA VAL A 52 -6.85 0.09 1.02
C VAL A 52 -7.34 1.00 2.13
N GLU A 53 -7.88 2.15 1.74
CA GLU A 53 -8.49 3.15 2.61
C GLU A 53 -9.87 2.65 3.11
N LEU A 54 -10.03 2.56 4.43
CA LEU A 54 -11.24 2.01 5.08
C LEU A 54 -11.97 3.02 5.99
N GLY A 55 -11.62 4.31 5.92
CA GLY A 55 -12.15 5.37 6.78
C GLY A 55 -11.10 6.04 7.68
N THR A 56 -9.91 5.45 7.82
CA THR A 56 -8.86 5.92 8.73
C THR A 56 -8.03 7.09 8.21
N GLY A 57 -8.13 7.44 6.92
CA GLY A 57 -7.41 8.57 6.31
C GLY A 57 -5.97 8.25 5.93
N ILE A 58 -5.67 6.97 5.67
CA ILE A 58 -4.35 6.53 5.21
C ILE A 58 -4.01 7.07 3.83
N ALA A 59 -4.98 7.33 2.95
CA ALA A 59 -4.69 7.92 1.64
C ALA A 59 -4.04 9.29 1.78
N THR A 60 -4.62 10.13 2.64
CA THR A 60 -4.05 11.45 2.97
C THR A 60 -2.70 11.30 3.66
N ALA A 61 -2.58 10.44 4.68
CA ALA A 61 -1.33 10.28 5.42
C ALA A 61 -0.16 9.77 4.54
N LEU A 62 -0.42 8.82 3.64
CA LEU A 62 0.60 8.34 2.70
C LEU A 62 0.97 9.42 1.67
N ALA A 63 -0.01 10.19 1.18
CA ALA A 63 0.26 11.35 0.32
C ALA A 63 1.14 12.38 1.03
N GLN A 64 0.90 12.68 2.31
CA GLN A 64 1.73 13.62 3.08
C GLN A 64 3.19 13.15 3.20
N ILE A 65 3.41 11.84 3.42
CA ILE A 65 4.76 11.25 3.48
C ILE A 65 5.46 11.45 2.14
N VAL A 66 4.81 11.11 1.03
CA VAL A 66 5.39 11.25 -0.31
C VAL A 66 5.58 12.71 -0.68
N ALA A 67 4.66 13.62 -0.31
CA ALA A 67 4.77 15.05 -0.57
C ALA A 67 5.99 15.66 0.12
N ALA A 68 6.20 15.31 1.39
CA ALA A 68 7.36 15.77 2.14
C ALA A 68 8.67 15.27 1.52
N GLU A 69 8.71 14.00 1.11
CA GLU A 69 9.91 13.43 0.48
C GLU A 69 10.14 13.94 -0.93
N LEU A 70 9.12 14.10 -1.78
CA LEU A 70 9.31 14.67 -3.10
C LEU A 70 9.45 16.19 -3.10
N ARG A 71 9.09 16.88 -2.01
CA ARG A 71 8.96 18.34 -1.94
C ARG A 71 8.01 18.88 -3.00
N VAL A 72 6.82 18.30 -3.05
CA VAL A 72 5.70 18.77 -3.89
C VAL A 72 4.55 19.23 -2.99
N PRO A 73 3.68 20.14 -3.47
CA PRO A 73 2.39 20.39 -2.83
C PRO A 73 1.57 19.10 -2.70
N LEU A 74 0.81 18.96 -1.62
CA LEU A 74 -0.02 17.76 -1.38
C LEU A 74 -1.04 17.57 -2.50
N GLU A 75 -1.53 18.68 -3.06
CA GLU A 75 -2.53 18.74 -4.12
C GLU A 75 -2.03 18.14 -5.45
N ARG A 76 -0.71 17.99 -5.62
CA ARG A 76 -0.12 17.31 -6.79
C ARG A 76 -0.04 15.79 -6.62
N ILE A 77 -0.59 15.22 -5.55
CA ILE A 77 -0.51 13.79 -5.27
C ILE A 77 -1.87 13.13 -5.34
N ASP A 78 -1.99 12.17 -6.26
CA ASP A 78 -3.06 11.18 -6.27
C ASP A 78 -2.55 9.84 -5.72
N VAL A 79 -3.37 9.16 -4.92
CA VAL A 79 -3.03 7.84 -4.39
C VAL A 79 -3.98 6.78 -4.94
N VAL A 80 -3.44 5.88 -5.75
CA VAL A 80 -4.13 4.72 -6.27
C VAL A 80 -4.03 3.58 -5.25
N MET A 81 -5.18 3.08 -4.82
CA MET A 81 -5.32 2.01 -3.83
C MET A 81 -6.26 0.92 -4.33
N GLY A 82 -5.99 -0.33 -3.94
CA GLY A 82 -6.91 -1.45 -4.20
C GLY A 82 -7.08 -1.84 -5.67
N ASP A 83 -6.13 -1.47 -6.53
CA ASP A 83 -6.10 -1.87 -7.93
C ASP A 83 -5.03 -2.95 -8.12
N THR A 84 -5.45 -4.22 -8.22
CA THR A 84 -4.54 -5.37 -8.26
C THR A 84 -3.70 -5.46 -9.54
N VAL A 85 -3.98 -4.63 -10.56
CA VAL A 85 -3.15 -4.53 -11.76
C VAL A 85 -2.05 -3.49 -11.55
N ARG A 86 -2.38 -2.38 -10.88
CA ARG A 86 -1.49 -1.21 -10.78
C ARG A 86 -0.73 -1.12 -9.46
N THR A 87 -1.22 -1.67 -8.36
CA THR A 87 -0.62 -1.45 -7.03
C THR A 87 0.15 -2.66 -6.51
N PRO A 88 1.22 -2.47 -5.71
CA PRO A 88 2.00 -3.58 -5.15
C PRO A 88 1.15 -4.45 -4.24
N ASP A 89 1.44 -5.75 -4.16
CA ASP A 89 0.82 -6.57 -3.11
C ASP A 89 1.43 -6.22 -1.76
N GLN A 90 0.64 -5.54 -0.92
CA GLN A 90 0.99 -5.21 0.46
C GLN A 90 0.16 -5.97 1.49
N GLY A 91 -0.57 -7.01 1.05
CA GLY A 91 -1.56 -7.72 1.84
C GLY A 91 -2.68 -6.82 2.36
N TYR A 92 -3.43 -7.34 3.33
CA TYR A 92 -4.62 -6.66 3.85
C TYR A 92 -4.31 -5.39 4.69
N THR A 93 -5.28 -4.48 4.73
CA THR A 93 -5.32 -3.37 5.71
C THR A 93 -5.94 -3.87 7.01
N ALA A 94 -5.12 -4.15 8.04
CA ALA A 94 -5.62 -4.39 9.40
C ALA A 94 -4.53 -4.17 10.47
N GLY A 95 -4.94 -4.22 11.74
CA GLY A 95 -4.05 -4.14 12.90
C GLY A 95 -3.35 -2.80 13.07
N SER A 96 -3.88 -1.73 12.48
CA SER A 96 -3.28 -0.38 12.49
C SER A 96 -1.86 -0.33 11.91
N LYS A 97 -1.51 -1.29 11.03
CA LYS A 97 -0.14 -1.44 10.50
C LYS A 97 0.13 -0.65 9.22
N THR A 98 -0.86 -0.01 8.61
CA THR A 98 -0.68 0.62 7.29
C THR A 98 0.47 1.62 7.28
N ILE A 99 0.47 2.61 8.18
CA ILE A 99 1.53 3.61 8.22
C ILE A 99 2.89 2.97 8.58
N GLN A 100 2.89 1.97 9.47
CA GLN A 100 4.11 1.28 9.89
C GLN A 100 4.76 0.48 8.75
N LEU A 101 3.96 -0.07 7.84
CA LEU A 101 4.44 -0.94 6.75
C LEU A 101 4.61 -0.19 5.43
N ALA A 102 3.61 0.60 5.01
CA ALA A 102 3.61 1.29 3.72
C ALA A 102 4.33 2.64 3.77
N GLY A 103 4.23 3.36 4.89
CA GLY A 103 4.82 4.70 5.04
C GLY A 103 6.33 4.73 4.78
N PRO A 104 7.14 3.91 5.50
CA PRO A 104 8.58 3.82 5.28
C PRO A 104 8.98 3.48 3.84
N ILE A 105 8.33 2.49 3.22
CA ILE A 105 8.67 2.06 1.85
C ILE A 105 8.38 3.17 0.84
N LEU A 106 7.21 3.80 0.95
CA LEU A 106 6.85 4.94 0.10
C LEU A 106 7.77 6.14 0.32
N GLY A 107 8.18 6.41 1.57
CA GLY A 107 9.16 7.46 1.86
C GLY A 107 10.51 7.19 1.19
N ARG A 108 11.01 5.95 1.24
CA ARG A 108 12.27 5.55 0.57
C ARG A 108 12.16 5.65 -0.96
N ALA A 109 11.06 5.16 -1.54
CA ALA A 109 10.81 5.27 -2.96
C ALA A 109 10.78 6.74 -3.42
N ALA A 110 10.08 7.60 -2.66
CA ALA A 110 10.00 9.03 -2.93
C ALA A 110 11.36 9.74 -2.79
N ALA A 111 12.17 9.39 -1.79
CA ALA A 111 13.51 9.94 -1.64
C ALA A 111 14.43 9.52 -2.80
N ALA A 112 14.35 8.25 -3.24
CA ALA A 112 15.08 7.74 -4.39
C ALA A 112 14.63 8.42 -5.70
N ALA A 113 13.33 8.64 -5.87
CA ALA A 113 12.77 9.42 -6.98
C ALA A 113 13.34 10.85 -7.02
N ARG A 114 13.32 11.56 -5.89
CA ARG A 114 13.89 12.92 -5.78
C ARG A 114 15.39 12.95 -6.12
N ALA A 115 16.14 11.94 -5.69
CA ALA A 115 17.56 11.82 -6.02
C ALA A 115 17.78 11.71 -7.54
N VAL A 116 17.03 10.83 -8.22
CA VAL A 116 17.09 10.69 -9.68
C VAL A 116 16.80 12.01 -10.40
N LEU A 117 15.75 12.72 -9.99
CA LEU A 117 15.38 14.00 -10.61
C LEU A 117 16.48 15.06 -10.39
N THR A 118 17.07 15.08 -9.20
CA THR A 118 18.17 16.01 -8.86
C THR A 118 19.44 15.69 -9.64
N GLU A 119 19.79 14.41 -9.83
CA GLU A 119 20.92 13.97 -10.67
C GLU A 119 20.74 14.38 -12.14
N ARG A 120 19.51 14.23 -12.67
CA ARG A 120 19.18 14.67 -14.04
C ARG A 120 19.25 16.18 -14.17
N ALA A 121 18.76 16.93 -13.18
CA ALA A 121 18.89 18.37 -13.13
C ALA A 121 20.36 18.81 -13.07
N ALA A 122 21.20 18.13 -12.28
CA ALA A 122 22.64 18.39 -12.19
C ALA A 122 23.32 18.26 -13.55
N THR A 123 22.98 17.20 -14.29
CA THR A 123 23.45 17.00 -15.66
C THR A 123 23.01 18.15 -16.57
N ARG A 124 21.75 18.59 -16.48
CA ARG A 124 21.20 19.65 -17.33
C ARG A 124 21.76 21.05 -17.02
N PHE A 125 22.06 21.33 -15.75
CA PHE A 125 22.66 22.59 -15.33
C PHE A 125 24.19 22.60 -15.43
N GLY A 126 24.84 21.44 -15.51
CA GLY A 126 26.29 21.31 -15.48
C GLY A 126 26.90 21.66 -14.12
N VAL A 127 26.19 21.38 -13.02
CA VAL A 127 26.65 21.66 -11.64
C VAL A 127 26.54 20.41 -10.76
N PRO A 128 27.33 20.29 -9.69
CA PRO A 128 27.20 19.20 -8.72
C PRO A 128 25.83 19.18 -8.03
N VAL A 129 25.33 18.00 -7.65
CA VAL A 129 24.02 17.82 -6.99
C VAL A 129 23.92 18.59 -5.67
N GLU A 130 25.04 18.81 -4.99
CA GLU A 130 25.13 19.54 -3.72
C GLU A 130 24.86 21.04 -3.90
N ARG A 131 24.90 21.55 -5.13
CA ARG A 131 24.56 22.94 -5.47
C ARG A 131 23.12 23.10 -5.94
N LEU A 132 22.31 22.04 -5.85
CA LEU A 132 20.92 22.05 -6.25
C LEU A 132 19.99 22.02 -5.04
N VAL A 133 18.86 22.67 -5.21
CA VAL A 133 17.75 22.69 -4.26
C VAL A 133 16.53 22.16 -4.98
N SER A 134 15.89 21.15 -4.40
CA SER A 134 14.57 20.69 -4.83
C SER A 134 13.48 21.35 -3.96
N GLY A 135 12.38 21.77 -4.57
CA GLY A 135 11.26 22.43 -3.91
C GLY A 135 10.13 22.70 -4.89
N ASP A 136 8.89 22.70 -4.40
CA ASP A 136 7.66 22.92 -5.19
C ASP A 136 7.60 22.10 -6.51
N GLY A 137 8.04 20.84 -6.46
CA GLY A 137 8.06 19.95 -7.64
C GLY A 137 9.03 20.36 -8.75
N ALA A 138 10.08 21.10 -8.41
CA ALA A 138 11.14 21.49 -9.32
C ALA A 138 12.52 21.39 -8.67
N VAL A 139 13.57 21.47 -9.49
CA VAL A 139 14.96 21.56 -9.05
C VAL A 139 15.60 22.80 -9.65
N HIS A 140 16.35 23.55 -8.85
CA HIS A 140 17.06 24.75 -9.29
C HIS A 140 18.45 24.84 -8.63
N PRO A 141 19.42 25.57 -9.23
CA PRO A 141 20.67 25.91 -8.56
C PRO A 141 20.42 26.79 -7.34
N GLN A 142 21.24 26.62 -6.30
CA GLN A 142 21.17 27.45 -5.10
C GLN A 142 21.34 28.94 -5.45
N GLY A 143 20.39 29.77 -5.01
CA GLY A 143 20.39 31.21 -5.32
C GLY A 143 19.89 31.58 -6.72
N SER A 144 19.34 30.62 -7.48
CA SER A 144 18.76 30.84 -8.81
C SER A 144 17.43 30.12 -9.00
N GLU A 145 16.45 30.43 -8.15
CA GLU A 145 15.09 29.85 -8.21
C GLU A 145 14.40 30.08 -9.56
N GLU A 146 14.70 31.20 -10.24
CA GLU A 146 14.18 31.54 -11.55
C GLU A 146 14.62 30.59 -12.67
N ARG A 147 15.65 29.76 -12.40
CA ARG A 147 16.18 28.77 -13.35
C ARG A 147 15.63 27.37 -13.11
N ALA A 148 14.57 27.22 -12.31
CA ALA A 148 13.99 25.93 -11.97
C ALA A 148 13.60 25.11 -13.21
N ILE A 149 13.81 23.80 -13.12
CA ILE A 149 13.32 22.79 -14.07
C ILE A 149 12.36 21.88 -13.30
N THR A 150 11.16 21.70 -13.82
CA THR A 150 10.10 20.93 -13.15
C THR A 150 10.42 19.44 -13.16
N TYR A 151 9.84 18.69 -12.23
CA TYR A 151 9.95 17.23 -12.23
C TYR A 151 9.38 16.58 -13.49
N GLY A 152 8.31 17.15 -14.05
CA GLY A 152 7.73 16.70 -15.31
C GLY A 152 8.68 16.84 -16.50
N GLU A 153 9.54 17.85 -16.52
CA GLU A 153 10.61 17.99 -17.52
C GLU A 153 11.80 17.05 -17.30
N LEU A 154 11.96 16.52 -16.08
CA LEU A 154 13.08 15.67 -15.68
C LEU A 154 12.75 14.17 -15.71
N ILE A 155 11.46 13.79 -15.72
CA ILE A 155 11.04 12.39 -15.55
C ILE A 155 11.34 11.49 -16.75
N GLY A 156 11.35 12.02 -17.98
CA GLY A 156 11.59 11.22 -19.19
C GLY A 156 10.63 10.02 -19.29
N GLU A 157 11.17 8.81 -19.45
CA GLU A 157 10.40 7.55 -19.53
C GLU A 157 10.06 6.94 -18.15
N GLY A 158 10.51 7.54 -17.05
CA GLY A 158 10.37 7.01 -15.69
C GLY A 158 11.64 7.22 -14.87
N PHE A 159 11.71 6.66 -13.67
CA PHE A 159 12.87 6.77 -12.79
C PHE A 159 13.98 5.80 -13.18
N GLY A 160 13.63 4.56 -13.55
CA GLY A 160 14.59 3.52 -13.91
C GLY A 160 15.58 3.23 -12.79
N ARG A 161 15.12 3.32 -11.53
CA ARG A 161 15.96 3.31 -10.33
C ARG A 161 15.47 2.26 -9.35
N ALA A 162 16.37 1.37 -8.96
CA ALA A 162 16.19 0.50 -7.81
C ALA A 162 16.44 1.26 -6.48
N PHE A 163 15.76 0.86 -5.42
CA PHE A 163 15.96 1.31 -4.05
C PHE A 163 15.84 0.14 -3.07
N ASP A 164 16.37 0.29 -1.86
CA ASP A 164 16.23 -0.72 -0.81
C ASP A 164 14.91 -0.49 -0.04
N PRO A 165 13.90 -1.36 -0.16
CA PRO A 165 12.62 -1.22 0.55
C PRO A 165 12.77 -1.42 2.06
N ASP A 166 13.83 -2.10 2.52
CA ASP A 166 14.12 -2.37 3.93
C ASP A 166 15.22 -1.47 4.50
N GLY A 167 15.74 -0.55 3.67
CA GLY A 167 16.82 0.36 4.03
C GLY A 167 16.46 1.33 5.16
N PRO A 168 17.38 2.22 5.57
CA PRO A 168 17.04 3.26 6.55
C PRO A 168 15.91 4.16 6.00
N VAL A 169 15.01 4.59 6.90
CA VAL A 169 14.04 5.64 6.55
C VAL A 169 14.84 6.92 6.27
N PRO A 170 14.56 7.65 5.17
CA PRO A 170 15.20 8.92 4.92
C PRO A 170 15.02 9.86 6.13
N PRO A 171 16.04 10.62 6.53
CA PRO A 171 15.87 11.59 7.60
C PRO A 171 14.79 12.60 7.21
N ALA A 172 14.01 13.03 8.19
CA ALA A 172 13.00 14.07 7.98
C ALA A 172 13.67 15.29 7.34
N VAL A 173 13.08 15.75 6.25
CA VAL A 173 13.67 16.80 5.43
C VAL A 173 13.48 18.15 6.11
N GLU A 174 14.57 18.72 6.65
CA GLU A 174 14.56 20.08 7.22
C GLU A 174 14.21 21.13 6.15
N GLY A 175 13.39 22.12 6.51
CA GLY A 175 13.04 23.25 5.64
C GLY A 175 11.94 22.99 4.59
N ALA A 176 11.45 21.76 4.43
CA ALA A 176 10.20 21.53 3.72
C ALA A 176 9.04 22.10 4.56
N VAL A 177 8.04 22.72 3.92
CA VAL A 177 6.74 22.94 4.59
C VAL A 177 6.33 21.57 5.11
N SER A 178 6.36 21.37 6.43
CA SER A 178 6.13 20.06 7.03
C SER A 178 4.69 19.67 6.76
N VAL A 179 4.39 19.01 5.65
CA VAL A 179 3.02 18.56 5.34
C VAL A 179 2.63 17.43 6.30
N VAL A 180 3.61 16.62 6.71
CA VAL A 180 3.42 15.57 7.71
C VAL A 180 3.10 16.19 9.07
N GLY A 181 2.06 15.67 9.72
CA GLY A 181 1.59 16.14 11.03
C GLY A 181 0.69 17.38 10.98
N GLN A 182 0.46 17.95 9.80
CA GLN A 182 -0.49 19.06 9.64
C GLN A 182 -1.89 18.55 9.36
N SER A 183 -2.88 19.32 9.79
CA SER A 183 -4.27 19.10 9.43
C SER A 183 -4.47 19.46 7.97
N ALA A 184 -4.62 18.44 7.11
CA ALA A 184 -4.93 18.60 5.70
C ALA A 184 -6.36 18.11 5.41
N PRO A 185 -7.10 18.74 4.49
CA PRO A 185 -8.37 18.21 4.01
C PRO A 185 -8.17 16.78 3.49
N ARG A 186 -9.00 15.87 3.98
CA ARG A 186 -8.93 14.47 3.57
C ARG A 186 -9.49 14.31 2.16
N VAL A 187 -8.67 13.78 1.26
CA VAL A 187 -9.02 13.55 -0.15
C VAL A 187 -10.26 12.66 -0.32
N ASP A 188 -10.51 11.76 0.64
CA ASP A 188 -11.59 10.78 0.60
C ASP A 188 -12.84 11.18 1.41
N LEU A 189 -12.77 12.27 2.17
CA LEU A 189 -13.78 12.56 3.19
C LEU A 189 -15.10 13.05 2.60
N LEU A 190 -15.07 13.86 1.54
CA LEU A 190 -16.29 14.42 0.97
C LEU A 190 -17.25 13.32 0.50
N GLY A 191 -16.76 12.37 -0.30
CA GLY A 191 -17.56 11.24 -0.78
C GLY A 191 -18.16 10.41 0.36
N LYS A 192 -17.40 10.25 1.46
CA LYS A 192 -17.87 9.51 2.65
C LYS A 192 -18.95 10.25 3.42
N LEU A 193 -18.93 11.58 3.43
CA LEU A 193 -19.93 12.40 4.09
C LEU A 193 -21.20 12.56 3.24
N THR A 194 -21.07 12.61 1.91
CA THR A 194 -22.21 12.75 0.98
C THR A 194 -22.95 11.45 0.74
N GLY A 195 -22.35 10.30 1.10
CA GLY A 195 -22.90 8.98 0.80
C GLY A 195 -22.69 8.55 -0.65
N ASP A 196 -21.74 9.18 -1.35
CA ASP A 196 -21.24 8.66 -2.62
C ASP A 196 -20.61 7.30 -2.42
N ALA A 197 -20.48 6.53 -3.51
CA ALA A 197 -19.90 5.19 -3.52
C ALA A 197 -18.44 5.19 -3.03
N SER A 198 -18.27 5.15 -1.71
CA SER A 198 -17.00 5.35 -1.02
C SER A 198 -16.49 4.06 -0.41
N PHE A 199 -17.41 3.15 -0.10
CA PHE A 199 -17.11 1.81 0.35
C PHE A 199 -17.66 0.79 -0.63
N VAL A 200 -16.98 -0.35 -0.74
CA VAL A 200 -17.48 -1.50 -1.54
C VAL A 200 -18.89 -1.93 -1.13
N HIS A 201 -19.27 -1.71 0.13
CA HIS A 201 -20.60 -1.99 0.67
C HIS A 201 -21.71 -1.09 0.08
N ASP A 202 -21.34 0.07 -0.49
CA ASP A 202 -22.25 1.02 -1.12
C ASP A 202 -22.56 0.64 -2.56
N LEU A 203 -21.72 -0.20 -3.18
CA LEU A 203 -21.89 -0.61 -4.56
C LEU A 203 -23.14 -1.47 -4.72
N ARG A 204 -23.93 -1.16 -5.76
CA ARG A 204 -25.09 -1.94 -6.19
C ARG A 204 -24.94 -2.18 -7.69
N LEU A 205 -24.57 -3.39 -8.08
CA LEU A 205 -24.40 -3.77 -9.49
C LEU A 205 -25.70 -4.39 -10.03
N SER A 206 -25.93 -4.25 -11.34
CA SER A 206 -27.02 -4.96 -12.01
C SER A 206 -26.85 -6.46 -11.84
N GLY A 207 -27.86 -7.14 -11.30
CA GLY A 207 -27.80 -8.58 -11.00
C GLY A 207 -26.93 -8.97 -9.80
N MET A 208 -26.52 -8.04 -8.94
CA MET A 208 -25.66 -8.33 -7.78
C MET A 208 -26.30 -9.32 -6.81
N LEU A 209 -25.62 -10.45 -6.57
CA LEU A 209 -25.98 -11.43 -5.56
C LEU A 209 -25.29 -11.13 -4.22
N HIS A 210 -25.95 -11.46 -3.12
CA HIS A 210 -25.40 -11.29 -1.77
C HIS A 210 -25.06 -12.64 -1.17
N GLY A 211 -23.77 -12.96 -1.09
CA GLY A 211 -23.29 -14.17 -0.41
C GLY A 211 -23.23 -13.98 1.10
N ARG A 212 -23.62 -15.02 1.87
CA ARG A 212 -23.45 -15.06 3.32
C ARG A 212 -22.73 -16.33 3.73
N VAL A 213 -21.62 -16.17 4.47
CA VAL A 213 -20.90 -17.32 5.03
C VAL A 213 -21.66 -17.84 6.25
N VAL A 214 -22.20 -19.05 6.16
CA VAL A 214 -22.74 -19.78 7.31
C VAL A 214 -21.57 -20.34 8.10
N ARG A 215 -21.37 -19.84 9.32
CA ARG A 215 -20.31 -20.32 10.23
C ARG A 215 -20.90 -21.21 11.30
N PRO A 216 -20.17 -22.25 11.76
CA PRO A 216 -20.63 -23.08 12.87
C PRO A 216 -20.87 -22.23 14.13
N TRP A 217 -21.93 -22.56 14.87
CA TRP A 217 -22.47 -21.81 16.02
C TRP A 217 -21.47 -21.64 17.20
N ARG A 218 -20.34 -22.35 17.21
CA ARG A 218 -19.32 -22.21 18.25
C ARG A 218 -17.92 -22.08 17.65
N ARG A 219 -17.23 -20.98 17.97
CA ARG A 219 -15.75 -20.88 17.91
C ARG A 219 -15.09 -21.74 19.02
N THR A 220 -15.53 -22.98 19.18
CA THR A 220 -14.83 -23.97 20.01
C THR A 220 -13.74 -24.64 19.16
N PRO A 221 -12.65 -25.15 19.78
CA PRO A 221 -11.61 -25.90 19.05
C PRO A 221 -12.16 -27.04 18.17
N ALA A 222 -13.31 -27.60 18.53
CA ALA A 222 -14.03 -28.63 17.76
C ALA A 222 -14.57 -28.18 16.38
N GLY A 223 -14.61 -26.88 16.08
CA GLY A 223 -15.08 -26.36 14.79
C GLY A 223 -13.96 -26.07 13.78
N ILE A 224 -12.69 -26.04 14.22
CA ILE A 224 -11.55 -25.84 13.33
C ILE A 224 -11.31 -27.17 12.60
N GLY A 225 -11.43 -27.15 11.26
CA GLY A 225 -11.32 -28.35 10.42
C GLY A 225 -12.64 -29.08 10.16
N ALA A 226 -13.78 -28.57 10.63
CA ALA A 226 -15.09 -29.13 10.28
C ALA A 226 -15.39 -28.92 8.78
N THR A 227 -15.80 -29.98 8.11
CA THR A 227 -16.29 -29.95 6.72
C THR A 227 -17.80 -29.87 6.70
N VAL A 228 -18.36 -29.16 5.72
CA VAL A 228 -19.81 -29.14 5.49
C VAL A 228 -20.25 -30.56 5.14
N ALA A 229 -21.12 -31.17 5.96
CA ALA A 229 -21.65 -32.50 5.71
C ALA A 229 -22.83 -32.46 4.73
N SER A 230 -23.73 -31.49 4.91
CA SER A 230 -24.90 -31.26 4.07
C SER A 230 -25.43 -29.84 4.29
N VAL A 231 -26.18 -29.32 3.32
CA VAL A 231 -26.92 -28.06 3.42
C VAL A 231 -28.39 -28.39 3.22
N ASP A 232 -29.24 -28.00 4.19
CA ASP A 232 -30.69 -28.08 4.04
C ASP A 232 -31.19 -26.76 3.43
N GLU A 233 -31.58 -26.83 2.17
CA GLU A 233 -32.08 -25.69 1.40
C GLU A 233 -33.60 -25.48 1.55
N SER A 234 -34.30 -26.43 2.19
CA SER A 234 -35.75 -26.36 2.35
C SER A 234 -36.25 -25.08 3.05
N PRO A 235 -35.55 -24.50 4.06
CA PRO A 235 -36.02 -23.28 4.72
C PRO A 235 -35.84 -22.01 3.89
N VAL A 236 -35.03 -22.07 2.82
CA VAL A 236 -34.69 -20.93 1.97
C VAL A 236 -35.30 -21.06 0.57
N THR A 237 -35.90 -22.21 0.26
CA THR A 237 -36.62 -22.48 -0.99
C THR A 237 -37.77 -21.47 -1.16
N GLY A 238 -37.74 -20.70 -2.25
CA GLY A 238 -38.76 -19.67 -2.57
C GLY A 238 -38.42 -18.25 -2.09
N LEU A 239 -37.30 -18.03 -1.42
CA LEU A 239 -36.80 -16.67 -1.16
C LEU A 239 -36.37 -16.02 -2.48
N ARG A 240 -36.94 -14.85 -2.80
CA ARG A 240 -36.55 -14.09 -4.00
C ARG A 240 -35.08 -13.67 -3.90
N GLY A 241 -34.30 -13.96 -4.94
CA GLY A 241 -32.89 -13.56 -5.03
C GLY A 241 -31.92 -14.49 -4.32
N LEU A 242 -32.38 -15.64 -3.82
CA LEU A 242 -31.50 -16.75 -3.44
C LEU A 242 -31.09 -17.52 -4.70
N VAL A 243 -29.79 -17.73 -4.90
CA VAL A 243 -29.17 -18.41 -6.05
C VAL A 243 -28.17 -19.43 -5.55
#